data_AF-A0A3D8QIR2-F1
#
_entry.id   AF-A0A3D8QIR2-F1
#
_cell.length_a   1.000
_cell.length_b   1.000
_cell.length_c   1.000
_cell.angle_alpha   90.00
_cell.angle_beta   90.00
_cell.angle_gamma   90.00
#
_symmetry.space_group_name_H-M   'P 1'
#
loop_
_entity.id
_entity.type
_entity.pdbx_description
1 polymer ?
#
loop_
_entity_poly.entity_id
_entity_poly.type
_entity_poly.pdbx_seq_one_letter_code
_entity_poly.pdbx_strand_id
1 'polypeptide(L)'
;MFSISPRPGATLFACIVFSTFLSGIAAQEKLPTFGDKIDVLGAMGRTDQDFADGLALDLFSPKNRTLVVKQNTAPLPAQFVSGTTGSPFVALMNYSYIITMNETANDLIAKIEIPFDLGNLAAQGVNPSNTYVGTLAADKQSWVVNDANRNVHISENNTRIIKMTSLDGEFMLLGRTTVDTTNVFVQYGQGETRVVNMTGGPGIQEAEFVDGLRFSTQAEKPLRMNVDIVNGINPATMPANTQSLNSFAWVVNTSDPNVRVNSRVNVPFNRAMLAALKSNGTSPSQSLMVARRALNATTEKFTPIPRAQQTVNEQPEDRIAIQGLTQLDGQYIIMVV
;
A
#
# COMPACT_ATOMS: atom_id res chain seq x y z
N MET A 1 34.24 26.39 -82.42
CA MET A 1 33.19 26.45 -83.46
C MET A 1 32.35 25.18 -83.35
N PHE A 2 31.03 25.36 -83.29
CA PHE A 2 29.95 24.39 -83.48
C PHE A 2 29.70 23.22 -82.49
N SER A 3 28.56 23.39 -81.83
CA SER A 3 27.55 22.45 -81.32
C SER A 3 27.22 21.25 -82.22
N ILE A 4 26.83 20.10 -81.63
CA ILE A 4 25.52 19.38 -81.78
C ILE A 4 25.66 17.90 -81.32
N SER A 5 24.67 17.47 -80.51
CA SER A 5 24.25 16.14 -79.98
C SER A 5 23.93 15.08 -81.10
N PRO A 6 23.49 13.79 -80.90
CA PRO A 6 23.08 13.05 -79.69
C PRO A 6 23.48 11.53 -79.56
N ARG A 7 23.19 11.03 -78.35
CA ARG A 7 22.93 9.66 -77.79
C ARG A 7 22.43 8.53 -78.75
N PRO A 8 22.37 7.21 -78.37
CA PRO A 8 22.17 6.66 -77.01
C PRO A 8 22.86 5.32 -76.65
N GLY A 9 22.93 5.05 -75.34
CA GLY A 9 23.24 3.74 -74.80
C GLY A 9 23.61 3.80 -73.31
N ALA A 10 22.65 4.12 -72.43
CA ALA A 10 22.87 4.05 -70.99
C ALA A 10 21.73 3.27 -70.34
N THR A 11 22.10 2.08 -69.88
CA THR A 11 21.33 1.09 -69.15
C THR A 11 20.77 1.69 -67.86
N LEU A 12 19.46 1.51 -67.64
CA LEU A 12 18.74 1.89 -66.44
C LEU A 12 19.07 0.89 -65.31
N PHE A 13 19.84 1.31 -64.30
CA PHE A 13 19.99 0.55 -63.05
C PHE A 13 18.90 1.01 -62.08
N ALA A 14 17.88 0.17 -61.90
CA ALA A 14 16.83 0.37 -60.90
C ALA A 14 17.34 -0.14 -59.54
N CYS A 15 17.69 0.76 -58.63
CA CYS A 15 17.93 0.44 -57.23
C CYS A 15 16.59 0.34 -56.49
N ILE A 16 16.14 -0.89 -56.23
CA ILE A 16 15.02 -1.16 -55.31
C ILE A 16 15.55 -1.00 -53.88
N VAL A 17 15.16 0.08 -53.20
CA VAL A 17 15.36 0.24 -51.76
C VAL A 17 14.24 -0.53 -51.06
N PHE A 18 14.57 -1.70 -50.52
CA PHE A 18 13.66 -2.50 -49.71
C PHE A 18 13.65 -1.93 -48.28
N SER A 19 12.73 -1.00 -48.01
CA SER A 19 12.48 -0.51 -46.65
C SER A 19 11.75 -1.59 -45.85
N THR A 20 12.50 -2.37 -45.08
CA THR A 20 11.93 -3.27 -44.08
C THR A 20 11.34 -2.45 -42.93
N PHE A 21 10.02 -2.29 -42.92
CA PHE A 21 9.29 -1.87 -41.74
C PHE A 21 9.42 -2.97 -40.67
N LEU A 22 10.33 -2.78 -39.72
CA LEU A 22 10.33 -3.51 -38.45
C LEU A 22 9.15 -2.98 -37.62
N SER A 23 8.01 -3.63 -37.73
CA SER A 23 6.96 -3.51 -36.72
C SER A 23 7.51 -4.09 -35.42
N GLY A 24 7.94 -3.21 -34.52
CA GLY A 24 8.18 -3.57 -33.13
C GLY A 24 6.87 -4.00 -32.51
N ILE A 25 6.60 -5.30 -32.53
CA ILE A 25 5.61 -5.90 -31.65
C ILE A 25 6.19 -5.75 -30.24
N ALA A 26 5.63 -4.83 -29.45
CA ALA A 26 5.85 -4.83 -28.02
C ALA A 26 5.46 -6.23 -27.53
N ALA A 27 6.43 -6.98 -27.00
CA ALA A 27 6.15 -8.26 -26.38
C ALA A 27 5.13 -8.00 -25.27
N GLN A 28 3.94 -8.57 -25.40
CA GLN A 28 2.95 -8.52 -24.35
C GLN A 28 3.55 -9.25 -23.15
N GLU A 29 3.84 -8.50 -22.09
CA GLU A 29 4.46 -9.03 -20.89
C GLU A 29 3.56 -10.15 -20.35
N LYS A 30 4.09 -11.38 -20.36
CA LYS A 30 3.33 -12.55 -19.92
C LYS A 30 3.17 -12.46 -18.41
N LEU A 31 1.93 -12.26 -17.95
CA LEU A 31 1.61 -12.34 -16.52
C LEU A 31 2.03 -13.71 -15.96
N PRO A 32 2.56 -13.75 -14.71
CA PRO A 32 2.94 -14.99 -14.08
C PRO A 32 1.75 -15.93 -13.89
N THR A 33 2.03 -17.22 -13.94
CA THR A 33 1.06 -18.27 -13.64
C THR A 33 1.19 -18.67 -12.17
N PHE A 34 0.13 -19.23 -11.59
CA PHE A 34 0.22 -19.83 -10.26
C PHE A 34 1.30 -20.91 -10.20
N GLY A 35 2.16 -20.82 -9.19
CA GLY A 35 3.34 -21.65 -9.01
C GLY A 35 4.64 -21.02 -9.53
N ASP A 36 4.57 -19.95 -10.33
CA ASP A 36 5.77 -19.22 -10.75
C ASP A 36 6.42 -18.51 -9.57
N LYS A 37 7.74 -18.38 -9.64
CA LYS A 37 8.54 -17.63 -8.67
C LYS A 37 8.56 -16.15 -9.08
N ILE A 38 8.11 -15.29 -8.19
CA ILE A 38 8.03 -13.84 -8.39
C ILE A 38 9.11 -13.17 -7.56
N ASP A 39 9.87 -12.28 -8.18
CA ASP A 39 10.89 -11.49 -7.49
C ASP A 39 10.24 -10.29 -6.79
N VAL A 40 10.64 -10.06 -5.55
CA VAL A 40 10.22 -8.92 -4.73
C VAL A 40 11.41 -8.00 -4.55
N LEU A 41 11.25 -6.75 -5.00
CA LEU A 41 12.28 -5.73 -4.95
C LEU A 41 12.58 -5.33 -3.49
N GLY A 42 13.86 -5.35 -3.16
CA GLY A 42 14.39 -4.85 -1.89
C GLY A 42 14.55 -3.32 -1.89
N ALA A 43 15.15 -2.81 -0.82
CA ALA A 43 15.38 -1.37 -0.62
C ALA A 43 14.09 -0.52 -0.73
N MET A 44 12.95 -1.11 -0.39
CA MET A 44 11.61 -0.56 -0.56
C MET A 44 11.32 -0.17 -2.02
N GLY A 45 11.83 -0.94 -2.99
CA GLY A 45 11.35 -0.87 -4.36
C GLY A 45 9.92 -1.41 -4.44
N ARG A 46 9.07 -0.76 -5.23
CA ARG A 46 7.68 -1.21 -5.44
C ARG A 46 7.66 -2.45 -6.32
N THR A 47 7.11 -3.54 -5.80
CA THR A 47 6.77 -4.73 -6.58
C THR A 47 5.26 -4.69 -6.81
N ASP A 48 4.87 -4.52 -8.07
CA ASP A 48 3.47 -4.49 -8.51
C ASP A 48 3.25 -5.70 -9.41
N GLN A 49 2.47 -6.68 -8.94
CA GLN A 49 2.33 -7.96 -9.61
C GLN A 49 0.86 -8.33 -9.80
N ASP A 50 0.44 -8.32 -11.07
CA ASP A 50 -0.87 -8.79 -11.50
C ASP A 50 -0.83 -10.27 -11.93
N PHE A 51 -1.93 -10.99 -11.72
CA PHE A 51 -2.17 -12.35 -12.19
C PHE A 51 -3.31 -12.37 -13.21
N ALA A 52 -3.35 -13.44 -14.03
CA ALA A 52 -4.32 -13.56 -15.11
C ALA A 52 -5.80 -13.62 -14.64
N ASP A 53 -6.05 -14.03 -13.39
CA ASP A 53 -7.38 -14.05 -12.79
C ASP A 53 -7.74 -12.76 -12.05
N GLY A 54 -6.89 -11.75 -12.14
CA GLY A 54 -7.07 -10.41 -11.58
C GLY A 54 -6.64 -10.25 -10.12
N LEU A 55 -6.10 -11.29 -9.47
CA LEU A 55 -5.34 -11.09 -8.24
C LEU A 55 -4.22 -10.08 -8.50
N ALA A 56 -4.07 -9.09 -7.62
CA ALA A 56 -2.95 -8.16 -7.65
C ALA A 56 -2.26 -8.08 -6.29
N LEU A 57 -0.93 -8.04 -6.31
CA LEU A 57 -0.08 -7.85 -5.14
C LEU A 57 0.73 -6.57 -5.33
N ASP A 58 0.66 -5.66 -4.37
CA ASP A 58 1.49 -4.45 -4.34
C ASP A 58 2.23 -4.43 -3.01
N LEU A 59 3.55 -4.51 -3.08
CA LEU A 59 4.38 -4.60 -1.89
C LEU A 59 5.72 -3.90 -2.01
N PHE A 60 6.21 -3.49 -0.85
CA PHE A 60 7.53 -2.94 -0.64
C PHE A 60 8.26 -3.80 0.39
N SER A 61 9.50 -4.17 0.08
CA SER A 61 10.33 -4.95 0.99
C SER A 61 11.66 -4.25 1.28
N PRO A 62 12.16 -4.29 2.54
CA PRO A 62 13.51 -3.81 2.84
C PRO A 62 14.62 -4.62 2.15
N LYS A 63 14.36 -5.89 1.82
CA LYS A 63 15.34 -6.84 1.25
C LYS A 63 14.81 -7.46 -0.04
N ASN A 64 15.71 -7.86 -0.93
CA ASN A 64 15.31 -8.66 -2.08
C ASN A 64 14.78 -10.01 -1.58
N ARG A 65 13.56 -10.35 -1.99
CA ARG A 65 12.87 -11.59 -1.62
C ARG A 65 12.22 -12.20 -2.84
N THR A 66 11.64 -13.38 -2.68
CA THR A 66 10.81 -13.97 -3.72
C THR A 66 9.56 -14.59 -3.11
N LEU A 67 8.46 -14.61 -3.85
CA LEU A 67 7.22 -15.24 -3.44
C LEU A 67 6.69 -16.19 -4.50
N VAL A 68 5.80 -17.08 -4.08
CA VAL A 68 5.03 -17.98 -4.95
C VAL A 68 3.58 -17.89 -4.54
N VAL A 69 2.69 -17.83 -5.53
CA VAL A 69 1.23 -17.91 -5.31
C VAL A 69 0.71 -19.21 -5.89
N LYS A 70 -0.10 -19.95 -5.12
CA LYS A 70 -0.78 -21.17 -5.55
C LYS A 70 -2.28 -21.05 -5.31
N GLN A 71 -3.06 -21.84 -6.02
CA GLN A 71 -4.49 -21.98 -5.75
C GLN A 71 -4.76 -23.24 -4.93
N ASN A 72 -5.59 -23.12 -3.89
CA ASN A 72 -6.20 -24.25 -3.21
C ASN A 72 -7.65 -24.38 -3.69
N THR A 73 -7.95 -25.44 -4.45
CA THR A 73 -9.28 -25.68 -5.03
C THR A 73 -10.26 -26.35 -4.07
N ALA A 74 -9.86 -26.59 -2.82
CA ALA A 74 -10.70 -27.11 -1.75
C ALA A 74 -10.52 -26.26 -0.47
N PRO A 75 -10.89 -24.96 -0.52
CA PRO A 75 -10.74 -24.07 0.62
C PRO A 75 -11.71 -24.42 1.76
N LEU A 76 -11.40 -23.98 2.97
CA LEU A 76 -12.32 -24.04 4.09
C LEU A 76 -13.65 -23.32 3.72
N PRO A 77 -14.83 -23.88 4.01
CA PRO A 77 -16.10 -23.19 3.74
C PRO A 77 -16.21 -21.84 4.48
N ALA A 78 -16.88 -20.87 3.87
CA ALA A 78 -17.08 -19.52 4.42
C ALA A 78 -18.08 -19.42 5.60
N GLN A 79 -18.46 -20.55 6.20
CA GLN A 79 -19.41 -20.60 7.32
C GLN A 79 -18.79 -20.19 8.65
N PHE A 80 -17.48 -20.39 8.79
CA PHE A 80 -16.73 -20.11 10.01
C PHE A 80 -15.86 -18.88 9.78
N VAL A 81 -16.37 -17.71 10.17
CA VAL A 81 -15.67 -16.42 10.07
C VAL A 81 -15.50 -15.80 11.46
N SER A 82 -14.31 -15.28 11.73
CA SER A 82 -13.94 -14.61 12.99
C SER A 82 -13.33 -13.23 12.73
N GLY A 83 -13.14 -12.41 13.78
CA GLY A 83 -12.50 -11.09 13.67
C GLY A 83 -13.42 -9.92 13.27
N THR A 84 -14.69 -10.19 12.98
CA THR A 84 -15.72 -9.18 12.64
C THR A 84 -17.03 -9.48 13.38
N THR A 85 -17.87 -8.45 13.55
CA THR A 85 -19.25 -8.60 14.03
C THR A 85 -20.21 -8.53 12.84
N GLY A 86 -20.72 -9.68 12.40
CA GLY A 86 -21.64 -9.76 11.26
C GLY A 86 -21.74 -11.19 10.73
N SER A 87 -22.92 -11.58 10.25
CA SER A 87 -23.22 -12.93 9.76
C SER A 87 -24.49 -12.87 8.89
N PRO A 88 -24.72 -13.81 7.96
CA PRO A 88 -23.83 -14.87 7.50
C PRO A 88 -22.85 -14.43 6.40
N PHE A 89 -21.78 -15.20 6.24
CA PHE A 89 -20.80 -15.07 5.15
C PHE A 89 -20.97 -16.17 4.11
N VAL A 90 -20.60 -15.84 2.87
CA VAL A 90 -20.57 -16.75 1.73
C VAL A 90 -19.23 -16.65 1.01
N ALA A 91 -18.79 -17.75 0.38
CA ALA A 91 -17.59 -17.75 -0.44
C ALA A 91 -17.94 -17.21 -1.83
N LEU A 92 -17.19 -16.22 -2.30
CA LEU A 92 -17.41 -15.59 -3.59
C LEU A 92 -16.54 -16.19 -4.70
N MET A 93 -15.69 -17.17 -4.35
CA MET A 93 -14.81 -17.90 -5.24
C MET A 93 -14.75 -19.38 -4.86
N ASN A 94 -14.35 -20.23 -5.81
CA ASN A 94 -14.27 -21.68 -5.67
C ASN A 94 -12.87 -22.20 -5.28
N TYR A 95 -11.90 -21.29 -5.10
CA TYR A 95 -10.56 -21.58 -4.61
C TYR A 95 -10.11 -20.45 -3.68
N SER A 96 -9.01 -20.66 -2.96
CA SER A 96 -8.28 -19.63 -2.21
C SER A 96 -6.85 -19.49 -2.75
N TYR A 97 -6.21 -18.36 -2.47
CA TYR A 97 -4.81 -18.12 -2.81
C TYR A 97 -3.91 -18.48 -1.63
N ILE A 98 -2.91 -19.32 -1.86
CA ILE A 98 -1.82 -19.57 -0.91
C ILE A 98 -0.62 -18.78 -1.39
N ILE A 99 -0.20 -17.79 -0.60
CA ILE A 99 1.00 -17.00 -0.86
C ILE A 99 2.10 -17.48 0.08
N THR A 100 3.28 -17.73 -0.47
CA THR A 100 4.44 -18.18 0.29
C THR A 100 5.68 -17.40 -0.11
N MET A 101 6.27 -16.69 0.84
CA MET A 101 7.56 -16.03 0.74
C MET A 101 8.69 -17.06 0.91
N ASN A 102 9.86 -16.79 0.34
CA ASN A 102 11.03 -17.66 0.49
C ASN A 102 11.68 -17.60 1.89
N GLU A 103 11.33 -16.61 2.69
CA GLU A 103 11.74 -16.43 4.08
C GLU A 103 10.61 -15.76 4.85
N THR A 104 10.64 -15.83 6.19
CA THR A 104 9.69 -15.09 7.04
C THR A 104 9.84 -13.59 6.82
N ALA A 105 8.79 -12.96 6.31
CA ALA A 105 8.75 -11.53 6.00
C ALA A 105 7.65 -10.85 6.81
N ASN A 106 8.02 -10.20 7.93
CA ASN A 106 7.10 -9.50 8.84
C ASN A 106 7.35 -7.97 8.90
N ASP A 107 8.09 -7.47 7.91
CA ASP A 107 8.58 -6.10 7.74
C ASP A 107 8.17 -5.52 6.37
N LEU A 108 7.17 -6.11 5.72
CA LEU A 108 6.63 -5.61 4.46
C LEU A 108 5.73 -4.40 4.67
N ILE A 109 5.54 -3.63 3.60
CA ILE A 109 4.32 -2.83 3.40
C ILE A 109 3.65 -3.46 2.20
N ALA A 110 2.56 -4.20 2.43
CA ALA A 110 1.90 -4.95 1.38
C ALA A 110 0.39 -4.74 1.38
N LYS A 111 -0.20 -5.02 0.23
CA LYS A 111 -1.63 -5.18 0.04
C LYS A 111 -1.88 -6.35 -0.91
N ILE A 112 -3.04 -6.96 -0.74
CA ILE A 112 -3.61 -7.93 -1.68
C ILE A 112 -4.90 -7.33 -2.23
N GLU A 113 -5.11 -7.40 -3.54
CA GLU A 113 -6.37 -7.06 -4.20
C GLU A 113 -6.96 -8.30 -4.85
N ILE A 114 -8.21 -8.63 -4.54
CA ILE A 114 -8.94 -9.73 -5.14
C ILE A 114 -10.18 -9.18 -5.84
N PRO A 115 -10.39 -9.49 -7.13
CA PRO A 115 -11.55 -9.03 -7.87
C PRO A 115 -12.81 -9.80 -7.48
N PHE A 116 -13.96 -9.13 -7.51
CA PHE A 116 -15.28 -9.74 -7.43
C PHE A 116 -16.04 -9.59 -8.75
N ASP A 117 -16.90 -10.56 -9.04
CA ASP A 117 -17.84 -10.49 -10.15
C ASP A 117 -19.20 -9.96 -9.66
N LEU A 118 -19.67 -8.86 -10.27
CA LEU A 118 -20.95 -8.23 -9.90
C LEU A 118 -22.16 -9.16 -10.12
N GLY A 119 -22.11 -10.02 -11.14
CA GLY A 119 -23.17 -10.99 -11.42
C GLY A 119 -23.28 -12.05 -10.31
N ASN A 120 -22.14 -12.60 -9.89
CA ASN A 120 -22.04 -13.57 -8.79
C ASN A 120 -22.45 -12.94 -7.46
N LEU A 121 -22.02 -11.71 -7.18
CA LEU A 121 -22.46 -10.97 -5.98
C LEU A 121 -23.99 -10.82 -5.94
N ALA A 122 -24.60 -10.39 -7.05
CA ALA A 122 -26.04 -10.23 -7.16
C ALA A 122 -26.78 -11.57 -6.99
N ALA A 123 -26.27 -12.65 -7.61
CA ALA A 123 -26.82 -14.00 -7.46
C ALA A 123 -26.77 -14.51 -6.02
N GLN A 124 -25.77 -14.08 -5.23
CA GLN A 124 -25.60 -14.44 -3.83
C GLN A 124 -26.21 -13.42 -2.84
N GLY A 125 -26.86 -12.35 -3.34
CA GLY A 125 -27.47 -11.32 -2.50
C GLY A 125 -26.46 -10.50 -1.70
N VAL A 126 -25.21 -10.38 -2.18
CA VAL A 126 -24.14 -9.63 -1.53
C VAL A 126 -24.00 -8.25 -2.19
N ASN A 127 -24.01 -7.18 -1.39
CA ASN A 127 -23.68 -5.86 -1.89
C ASN A 127 -22.17 -5.78 -2.17
N PRO A 128 -21.70 -5.16 -3.28
CA PRO A 128 -20.27 -4.90 -3.50
C PRO A 128 -19.54 -4.31 -2.29
N SER A 129 -20.17 -3.42 -1.52
CA SER A 129 -19.59 -2.83 -0.30
C SER A 129 -19.37 -3.82 0.85
N ASN A 130 -19.96 -5.01 0.77
CA ASN A 130 -19.90 -6.09 1.75
C ASN A 130 -19.01 -7.24 1.28
N THR A 131 -17.97 -6.93 0.54
CA THR A 131 -16.95 -7.89 0.14
C THR A 131 -15.75 -7.77 1.07
N TYR A 132 -15.13 -8.90 1.37
CA TYR A 132 -14.04 -9.04 2.33
C TYR A 132 -13.01 -10.00 1.79
N VAL A 133 -11.74 -9.77 2.10
CA VAL A 133 -10.71 -10.80 1.93
C VAL A 133 -10.47 -11.43 3.29
N GLY A 134 -10.81 -12.70 3.42
CA GLY A 134 -10.55 -13.51 4.61
C GLY A 134 -9.14 -14.09 4.57
N THR A 135 -8.45 -14.10 5.71
CA THR A 135 -7.17 -14.81 5.90
C THR A 135 -7.43 -16.09 6.69
N LEU A 136 -6.93 -17.24 6.25
CA LEU A 136 -7.12 -18.49 6.99
C LEU A 136 -6.43 -18.39 8.36
N ALA A 137 -7.17 -18.68 9.43
CA ALA A 137 -6.62 -18.70 10.78
C ALA A 137 -5.50 -19.76 10.90
N ALA A 138 -4.57 -19.54 11.82
CA ALA A 138 -3.44 -20.45 12.04
C ALA A 138 -3.86 -21.88 12.43
N ASP A 139 -5.02 -22.03 13.10
CA ASP A 139 -5.64 -23.32 13.44
C ASP A 139 -6.38 -23.98 12.26
N LYS A 140 -6.51 -23.26 11.14
CA LYS A 140 -7.22 -23.64 9.91
C LYS A 140 -8.71 -23.95 10.12
N GLN A 141 -9.31 -23.45 11.20
CA GLN A 141 -10.71 -23.71 11.55
C GLN A 141 -11.66 -22.57 11.13
N SER A 142 -11.12 -21.39 10.79
CA SER A 142 -11.95 -20.25 10.38
C SER A 142 -11.21 -19.31 9.42
N TRP A 143 -11.98 -18.49 8.71
CA TRP A 143 -11.46 -17.31 8.03
C TRP A 143 -11.49 -16.12 8.97
N VAL A 144 -10.37 -15.43 9.12
CA VAL A 144 -10.27 -14.19 9.87
C VAL A 144 -10.53 -13.02 8.92
N VAL A 145 -11.53 -12.22 9.24
CA VAL A 145 -11.82 -10.95 8.59
C VAL A 145 -11.44 -9.83 9.55
N ASN A 146 -10.82 -8.77 9.03
CA ASN A 146 -10.48 -7.60 9.82
C ASN A 146 -11.03 -6.35 9.12
N ASP A 147 -12.00 -5.69 9.75
CA ASP A 147 -12.63 -4.49 9.19
C ASP A 147 -11.69 -3.27 9.17
N ALA A 148 -10.70 -3.23 10.08
CA ALA A 148 -9.76 -2.12 10.20
C ALA A 148 -8.72 -2.08 9.06
N ASN A 149 -8.61 -3.14 8.27
CA ASN A 149 -7.71 -3.24 7.13
C ASN A 149 -8.41 -3.59 5.81
N ARG A 150 -9.75 -3.60 5.78
CA ARG A 150 -10.59 -3.90 4.62
C ARG A 150 -10.84 -2.68 3.73
N ASN A 151 -10.30 -2.67 2.50
CA ASN A 151 -10.68 -1.66 1.50
C ASN A 151 -11.57 -2.27 0.42
N VAL A 152 -12.69 -1.62 0.08
CA VAL A 152 -13.50 -2.00 -1.09
C VAL A 152 -13.41 -0.89 -2.13
N HIS A 153 -13.07 -1.25 -3.36
CA HIS A 153 -13.02 -0.33 -4.47
C HIS A 153 -14.07 -0.71 -5.53
N ILE A 154 -15.24 -0.11 -5.39
CA ILE A 154 -16.45 -0.50 -6.15
C ILE A 154 -16.29 -0.20 -7.64
N SER A 155 -15.62 0.87 -8.03
CA SER A 155 -15.42 1.21 -9.45
C SER A 155 -14.49 0.26 -10.18
N GLU A 156 -13.58 -0.41 -9.46
CA GLU A 156 -12.64 -1.40 -10.00
C GLU A 156 -13.08 -2.83 -9.70
N ASN A 157 -14.23 -3.02 -9.04
CA ASN A 157 -14.74 -4.32 -8.60
C ASN A 157 -13.74 -5.13 -7.75
N ASN A 158 -12.99 -4.49 -6.86
CA ASN A 158 -11.96 -5.14 -6.06
C ASN A 158 -12.18 -5.00 -4.54
N THR A 159 -11.76 -6.02 -3.80
CA THR A 159 -11.63 -6.00 -2.34
C THR A 159 -10.19 -6.19 -1.94
N ARG A 160 -9.73 -5.49 -0.90
CA ARG A 160 -8.33 -5.47 -0.50
C ARG A 160 -8.14 -5.70 0.99
N ILE A 161 -7.05 -6.37 1.35
CA ILE A 161 -6.43 -6.20 2.67
C ILE A 161 -5.27 -5.22 2.47
N ILE A 162 -5.24 -4.18 3.29
CA ILE A 162 -4.13 -3.24 3.39
C ILE A 162 -3.38 -3.45 4.72
N LYS A 163 -2.32 -2.67 4.98
CA LYS A 163 -1.53 -2.71 6.22
C LYS A 163 -0.88 -4.06 6.50
N MET A 164 -0.63 -4.83 5.45
CA MET A 164 -0.04 -6.15 5.60
C MET A 164 1.45 -5.98 5.83
N THR A 165 1.94 -6.48 6.98
CA THR A 165 3.37 -6.57 7.28
C THR A 165 3.98 -7.90 6.85
N SER A 166 3.14 -8.86 6.46
CA SER A 166 3.48 -10.14 5.87
C SER A 166 2.44 -10.51 4.81
N LEU A 167 2.86 -11.23 3.77
CA LEU A 167 1.97 -11.83 2.77
C LEU A 167 1.83 -13.34 2.92
N ASP A 168 2.60 -13.98 3.80
CA ASP A 168 2.49 -15.44 4.01
C ASP A 168 1.11 -15.80 4.55
N GLY A 169 0.39 -16.65 3.83
CA GLY A 169 -0.95 -17.06 4.26
C GLY A 169 -1.81 -17.64 3.16
N GLU A 170 -3.05 -17.95 3.55
CA GLU A 170 -4.10 -18.37 2.62
C GLU A 170 -5.24 -17.33 2.65
N PHE A 171 -5.67 -16.87 1.48
CA PHE A 171 -6.61 -15.76 1.32
C PHE A 171 -7.79 -16.15 0.44
N MET A 172 -9.00 -15.74 0.82
CA MET A 172 -10.22 -16.01 0.04
C MET A 172 -11.15 -14.81 0.04
N LEU A 173 -11.83 -14.59 -1.08
CA LEU A 173 -12.87 -13.58 -1.19
C LEU A 173 -14.18 -14.07 -0.57
N LEU A 174 -14.70 -13.27 0.36
CA LEU A 174 -15.89 -13.53 1.15
C LEU A 174 -16.90 -12.40 0.95
N GLY A 175 -18.19 -12.75 1.02
CA GLY A 175 -19.29 -11.80 0.96
C GLY A 175 -20.13 -11.88 2.22
N ARG A 176 -20.54 -10.73 2.77
CA ARG A 176 -21.53 -10.67 3.86
C ARG A 176 -22.89 -10.30 3.29
N THR A 177 -23.92 -11.11 3.58
CA THR A 177 -25.28 -10.86 3.07
C THR A 177 -26.06 -9.83 3.89
N THR A 178 -25.57 -9.45 5.07
CA THR A 178 -26.12 -8.37 5.90
C THR A 178 -25.44 -7.03 5.63
N VAL A 179 -26.23 -5.96 5.56
CA VAL A 179 -25.78 -4.61 5.13
C VAL A 179 -24.72 -4.05 6.09
N ASP A 180 -23.56 -3.67 5.54
CA ASP A 180 -22.62 -2.71 6.13
C ASP A 180 -22.21 -1.69 5.07
N THR A 181 -21.99 -0.46 5.48
CA THR A 181 -21.54 0.60 4.59
C THR A 181 -20.39 1.32 5.26
N THR A 182 -19.13 0.93 5.00
CA THR A 182 -17.95 1.80 4.76
C THR A 182 -16.57 1.19 5.09
N ASN A 183 -15.56 1.46 4.25
CA ASN A 183 -14.30 2.16 4.56
C ASN A 183 -13.42 2.27 3.27
N VAL A 184 -13.03 3.49 2.88
CA VAL A 184 -12.13 3.76 1.74
C VAL A 184 -10.79 4.26 2.28
N PHE A 185 -9.69 3.59 1.91
CA PHE A 185 -8.32 3.89 2.31
C PHE A 185 -7.51 4.50 1.16
N VAL A 186 -6.47 5.28 1.47
CA VAL A 186 -5.66 6.02 0.49
C VAL A 186 -4.28 5.37 0.31
N GLN A 187 -3.86 5.16 -0.94
CA GLN A 187 -2.53 4.62 -1.29
C GLN A 187 -1.44 5.71 -1.21
N TYR A 188 -0.18 5.31 -1.00
CA TYR A 188 0.99 6.20 -1.03
C TYR A 188 1.42 6.58 -2.47
N GLY A 189 1.99 7.77 -2.63
CA GLY A 189 2.63 8.23 -3.88
C GLY A 189 1.79 9.20 -4.72
N GLN A 190 2.28 9.59 -5.91
CA GLN A 190 1.65 10.63 -6.75
C GLN A 190 0.50 10.08 -7.61
N GLY A 191 -0.58 10.85 -7.79
CA GLY A 191 -1.73 10.54 -8.68
C GLY A 191 -3.09 10.96 -8.10
N GLU A 192 -4.13 11.15 -8.93
CA GLU A 192 -5.44 11.64 -8.46
C GLU A 192 -6.12 10.72 -7.43
N THR A 193 -5.88 9.41 -7.51
CA THR A 193 -6.41 8.40 -6.57
C THR A 193 -5.58 8.26 -5.28
N ARG A 194 -4.47 8.98 -5.17
CA ARG A 194 -3.49 8.89 -4.05
C ARG A 194 -3.39 10.20 -3.27
N VAL A 195 -4.19 11.18 -3.66
CA VAL A 195 -4.26 12.51 -3.04
C VAL A 195 -5.56 12.62 -2.27
N VAL A 196 -5.44 12.96 -0.99
CA VAL A 196 -6.58 13.28 -0.13
C VAL A 196 -7.06 14.69 -0.46
N ASN A 197 -8.30 14.82 -0.90
CA ASN A 197 -8.94 16.13 -1.07
C ASN A 197 -9.64 16.50 0.24
N MET A 198 -9.16 17.55 0.91
CA MET A 198 -9.81 18.11 2.08
C MET A 198 -10.63 19.33 1.68
N THR A 199 -11.92 19.32 2.00
CA THR A 199 -12.87 20.38 1.60
C THR A 199 -12.65 21.71 2.34
N GLY A 200 -11.93 21.72 3.47
CA GLY A 200 -11.85 22.87 4.38
C GLY A 200 -13.16 23.18 5.13
N GLY A 201 -13.10 24.12 6.07
CA GLY A 201 -14.27 24.58 6.84
C GLY A 201 -14.53 23.82 8.15
N PRO A 202 -15.73 23.97 8.74
CA PRO A 202 -16.10 23.26 9.97
C PRO A 202 -16.21 21.75 9.74
N GLY A 203 -15.67 20.95 10.66
CA GLY A 203 -15.72 19.49 10.63
C GLY A 203 -14.35 18.84 10.50
N ILE A 204 -14.25 17.60 11.01
CA ILE A 204 -13.03 16.79 10.92
C ILE A 204 -13.16 15.89 9.70
N GLN A 205 -12.10 15.87 8.89
CA GLN A 205 -11.96 14.96 7.76
C GLN A 205 -10.92 13.90 8.10
N GLU A 206 -11.27 12.65 7.83
CA GLU A 206 -10.42 11.49 8.11
C GLU A 206 -9.74 11.04 6.83
N ALA A 207 -8.43 10.82 6.90
CA ALA A 207 -7.66 10.20 5.84
C ALA A 207 -6.77 9.13 6.44
N GLU A 208 -6.91 7.91 5.95
CA GLU A 208 -6.16 6.77 6.46
C GLU A 208 -5.41 6.06 5.33
N PHE A 209 -4.11 5.93 5.52
CA PHE A 209 -3.20 5.36 4.54
C PHE A 209 -3.04 3.86 4.73
N VAL A 210 -2.50 3.22 3.70
CA VAL A 210 -2.39 1.75 3.60
C VAL A 210 -1.53 1.09 4.68
N ASP A 211 -0.79 1.80 5.53
CA ASP A 211 -0.06 1.23 6.68
C ASP A 211 -0.74 1.52 8.03
N GLY A 212 -1.83 2.28 8.05
CA GLY A 212 -2.53 2.72 9.26
C GLY A 212 -2.19 4.14 9.71
N LEU A 213 -1.32 4.87 9.00
CA LEU A 213 -1.13 6.29 9.22
C LEU A 213 -2.45 7.01 8.97
N ARG A 214 -2.97 7.68 10.00
CA ARG A 214 -4.28 8.30 9.95
C ARG A 214 -4.22 9.75 10.37
N PHE A 215 -4.83 10.61 9.57
CA PHE A 215 -5.02 12.03 9.83
C PHE A 215 -6.49 12.30 10.10
N SER A 216 -6.79 12.88 11.25
CA SER A 216 -8.08 13.45 11.61
C SER A 216 -7.91 14.97 11.61
N THR A 217 -8.25 15.61 10.49
CA THR A 217 -7.85 17.00 10.21
C THR A 217 -9.05 17.89 9.97
N GLN A 218 -9.08 19.02 10.68
CA GLN A 218 -9.89 20.17 10.30
C GLN A 218 -8.99 21.21 9.64
N ALA A 219 -9.29 21.59 8.40
CA ALA A 219 -8.52 22.58 7.64
C ALA A 219 -9.31 23.90 7.51
N GLU A 220 -8.64 25.04 7.61
CA GLU A 220 -9.29 26.35 7.45
C GLU A 220 -9.79 26.59 6.02
N LYS A 221 -9.07 26.05 5.02
CA LYS A 221 -9.35 26.19 3.59
C LYS A 221 -9.24 24.83 2.88
N PRO A 222 -9.82 24.67 1.68
CA PRO A 222 -9.59 23.49 0.88
C PRO A 222 -8.09 23.25 0.66
N LEU A 223 -7.64 22.01 0.85
CA LEU A 223 -6.26 21.61 0.61
C LEU A 223 -6.20 20.18 0.08
N ARG A 224 -5.20 19.90 -0.74
CA ARG A 224 -4.88 18.53 -1.16
C ARG A 224 -3.69 18.04 -0.35
N MET A 225 -3.77 16.84 0.19
CA MET A 225 -2.68 16.22 0.97
C MET A 225 -2.21 14.95 0.28
N ASN A 226 -0.90 14.83 0.12
CA ASN A 226 -0.22 13.64 -0.35
C ASN A 226 0.70 13.11 0.75
N VAL A 227 0.82 11.78 0.85
CA VAL A 227 1.87 11.16 1.64
C VAL A 227 2.65 10.20 0.75
N ASP A 228 3.98 10.28 0.86
CA ASP A 228 4.92 9.40 0.19
C ASP A 228 5.80 8.69 1.23
N ILE A 229 6.48 7.62 0.82
CA ILE A 229 7.42 6.89 1.67
C ILE A 229 8.80 6.96 1.05
N VAL A 230 9.78 7.47 1.80
CA VAL A 230 11.18 7.52 1.37
C VAL A 230 12.02 6.57 2.20
N ASN A 231 12.72 5.65 1.54
CA ASN A 231 13.63 4.71 2.17
C ASN A 231 14.97 5.37 2.54
N GLY A 232 15.57 4.90 3.63
CA GLY A 232 16.86 5.33 4.12
C GLY A 232 16.73 6.56 5.01
N ILE A 233 16.95 6.35 6.31
CA ILE A 233 17.10 7.44 7.28
C ILE A 233 18.58 7.60 7.56
N ASN A 234 19.14 8.76 7.23
CA ASN A 234 20.53 9.07 7.52
C ASN A 234 20.75 9.12 9.05
N PRO A 235 21.59 8.27 9.65
CA PRO A 235 21.86 8.32 11.09
C PRO A 235 22.39 9.68 11.57
N ALA A 236 23.07 10.44 10.70
CA ALA A 236 23.57 11.78 11.03
C ALA A 236 22.45 12.81 11.24
N THR A 237 21.24 12.55 10.73
CA THR A 237 20.07 13.42 10.93
C THR A 237 19.25 13.01 12.16
N MET A 238 19.72 12.04 12.94
CA MET A 238 19.08 11.64 14.20
C MET A 238 19.59 12.49 15.38
N PRO A 239 18.73 12.77 16.38
CA PRO A 239 19.18 13.19 17.70
C PRO A 239 20.19 12.21 18.32
N ALA A 240 21.02 12.69 19.26
CA ALA A 240 21.99 11.83 19.92
C ALA A 240 21.28 10.70 20.71
N ASN A 241 21.86 9.50 20.69
CA ASN A 241 21.36 8.29 21.35
C ASN A 241 19.97 7.84 20.89
N THR A 242 19.54 8.20 19.68
CA THR A 242 18.31 7.69 19.09
C THR A 242 18.59 6.97 17.78
N GLN A 243 17.67 6.06 17.43
CA GLN A 243 17.64 5.41 16.12
C GLN A 243 16.20 5.42 15.61
N SER A 244 15.98 5.31 14.32
CA SER A 244 14.62 5.14 13.82
C SER A 244 14.14 3.71 14.05
N LEU A 245 12.86 3.56 14.37
CA LEU A 245 12.20 2.25 14.44
C LEU A 245 12.10 1.62 13.04
N ASN A 246 11.76 2.43 12.04
CA ASN A 246 11.57 2.00 10.66
C ASN A 246 12.79 2.37 9.81
N SER A 247 12.95 1.75 8.64
CA SER A 247 13.99 2.13 7.68
C SER A 247 13.59 3.29 6.76
N PHE A 248 12.38 3.83 6.92
CA PHE A 248 11.76 4.81 6.03
C PHE A 248 11.11 5.97 6.80
N ALA A 249 10.87 7.08 6.10
CA ALA A 249 10.12 8.23 6.60
C ALA A 249 8.84 8.45 5.77
N TRP A 250 7.76 8.88 6.43
CA TRP A 250 6.58 9.41 5.74
C TRP A 250 6.84 10.86 5.33
N VAL A 251 6.59 11.17 4.06
CA VAL A 251 6.79 12.49 3.47
C VAL A 251 5.43 13.07 3.16
N VAL A 252 4.96 13.96 4.03
CA VAL A 252 3.64 14.60 3.90
C VAL A 252 3.83 15.94 3.19
N ASN A 253 3.06 16.15 2.13
CA ASN A 253 3.06 17.40 1.37
C ASN A 253 1.62 17.84 1.11
N THR A 254 1.34 19.13 1.29
CA THR A 254 0.03 19.70 0.97
C THR A 254 0.10 20.70 -0.18
N SER A 255 -1.02 20.93 -0.87
CA SER A 255 -1.08 21.91 -1.98
C SER A 255 -0.83 23.35 -1.55
N ASP A 256 -0.99 23.67 -0.26
CA ASP A 256 -0.65 24.97 0.32
C ASP A 256 -0.19 24.79 1.79
N PRO A 257 1.14 24.87 2.06
CA PRO A 257 1.70 24.63 3.39
C PRO A 257 1.35 25.73 4.42
N ASN A 258 0.74 26.83 3.97
CA ASN A 258 0.34 27.94 4.84
C ASN A 258 -1.08 27.79 5.39
N VAL A 259 -1.85 26.82 4.88
CA VAL A 259 -3.19 26.54 5.40
C VAL A 259 -3.05 26.01 6.82
N ARG A 260 -3.66 26.73 7.77
CA ARG A 260 -3.73 26.27 9.15
C ARG A 260 -4.66 25.09 9.25
N VAL A 261 -4.21 24.09 9.97
CA VAL A 261 -5.01 22.93 10.31
C VAL A 261 -5.11 22.77 11.82
N ASN A 262 -6.11 22.02 12.27
CA ASN A 262 -6.10 21.36 13.57
C ASN A 262 -6.15 19.87 13.29
N SER A 263 -5.02 19.19 13.46
CA SER A 263 -4.89 17.78 13.11
C SER A 263 -4.48 16.93 14.30
N ARG A 264 -5.15 15.78 14.40
CA ARG A 264 -4.69 14.62 15.16
C ARG A 264 -4.13 13.60 14.17
N VAL A 265 -2.96 13.06 14.45
CA VAL A 265 -2.31 12.05 13.60
C VAL A 265 -2.06 10.79 14.41
N ASN A 266 -2.61 9.66 13.99
CA ASN A 266 -2.28 8.38 14.58
C ASN A 266 -1.22 7.71 13.69
N VAL A 267 -0.02 7.51 14.25
CA VAL A 267 1.11 6.89 13.55
C VAL A 267 1.21 5.43 13.99
N PRO A 268 1.05 4.45 13.08
CA PRO A 268 1.13 3.02 13.41
C PRO A 268 2.57 2.63 13.73
N PHE A 269 2.78 1.72 14.69
CA PHE A 269 4.11 1.19 14.99
C PHE A 269 4.13 -0.33 15.03
N ASN A 270 5.23 -0.93 14.56
CA ASN A 270 5.43 -2.37 14.59
C ASN A 270 6.15 -2.78 15.88
N ARG A 271 5.42 -3.43 16.78
CA ARG A 271 5.94 -3.92 18.07
C ARG A 271 7.07 -4.94 17.90
N ALA A 272 7.04 -5.78 16.86
CA ALA A 272 8.09 -6.75 16.61
C ALA A 272 9.41 -6.07 16.21
N MET A 273 9.34 -4.97 15.45
CA MET A 273 10.53 -4.16 15.14
C MET A 273 11.12 -3.52 16.39
N LEU A 274 10.28 -3.03 17.31
CA LEU A 274 10.74 -2.48 18.58
C LEU A 274 11.43 -3.57 19.42
N ALA A 275 10.84 -4.75 19.53
CA ALA A 275 11.41 -5.88 20.26
C ALA A 275 12.77 -6.33 19.68
N ALA A 276 12.94 -6.26 18.36
CA ALA A 276 14.22 -6.56 17.71
C ALA A 276 15.31 -5.51 18.02
N LEU A 277 14.93 -4.24 18.18
CA LEU A 277 15.87 -3.15 18.49
C LEU A 277 16.21 -3.03 19.98
N LYS A 278 15.26 -3.34 20.87
CA LYS A 278 15.41 -3.31 22.32
C LYS A 278 15.12 -4.71 22.86
N SER A 279 16.17 -5.50 23.05
CA SER A 279 16.09 -6.92 23.43
C SER A 279 15.47 -7.21 24.82
N ASN A 280 14.96 -6.21 25.54
CA ASN A 280 14.45 -6.34 26.90
C ASN A 280 13.16 -5.54 27.07
N GLY A 281 11.99 -6.19 27.04
CA GLY A 281 10.72 -5.79 27.70
C GLY A 281 10.34 -4.31 27.78
N THR A 282 10.83 -3.47 26.87
CA THR A 282 10.75 -2.02 27.01
C THR A 282 9.35 -1.62 26.58
N SER A 283 8.61 -0.94 27.46
CA SER A 283 7.28 -0.48 27.11
C SER A 283 7.38 0.50 25.93
N PRO A 284 6.64 0.28 24.83
CA PRO A 284 6.52 1.23 23.73
C PRO A 284 6.30 2.67 24.20
N SER A 285 5.49 2.86 25.25
CA SER A 285 5.21 4.19 25.82
C SER A 285 6.43 4.93 26.38
N GLN A 286 7.49 4.20 26.74
CA GLN A 286 8.72 4.78 27.29
C GLN A 286 9.77 5.02 26.21
N SER A 287 9.80 4.18 25.17
CA SER A 287 10.85 4.17 24.15
C SER A 287 10.47 4.77 22.81
N LEU A 288 9.19 4.97 22.51
CA LEU A 288 8.77 5.49 21.20
C LEU A 288 8.39 6.97 21.26
N MET A 289 8.85 7.72 20.26
CA MET A 289 8.42 9.09 20.00
C MET A 289 8.37 9.34 18.49
N VAL A 290 7.39 10.11 18.03
CA VAL A 290 7.41 10.63 16.65
C VAL A 290 8.29 11.87 16.59
N ALA A 291 9.06 11.98 15.52
CA ALA A 291 9.85 13.16 15.19
C ALA A 291 9.57 13.63 13.78
N ARG A 292 9.78 14.93 13.56
CA ARG A 292 9.56 15.56 12.27
C ARG A 292 10.72 16.46 11.84
N ARG A 293 10.85 16.68 10.54
CA ARG A 293 11.70 17.73 9.94
C ARG A 293 11.00 18.36 8.74
N ALA A 294 11.52 19.46 8.23
CA ALA A 294 10.96 20.13 7.06
C ALA A 294 10.99 19.22 5.81
N LEU A 295 10.03 19.41 4.91
CA LEU A 295 9.77 18.53 3.76
C LEU A 295 11.02 18.27 2.89
N ASN A 296 11.82 19.32 2.64
CA ASN A 296 13.00 19.27 1.78
C ASN A 296 14.32 19.29 2.57
N ALA A 297 14.29 19.05 3.87
CA ALA A 297 15.49 19.04 4.70
C ALA A 297 16.35 17.80 4.38
N THR A 298 17.58 18.03 3.95
CA THR A 298 18.57 16.96 3.68
C THR A 298 19.52 16.75 4.85
N THR A 299 19.93 17.83 5.52
CA THR A 299 20.93 17.83 6.59
C THR A 299 20.36 18.14 7.97
N GLU A 300 19.16 18.71 8.06
CA GLU A 300 18.55 19.04 9.34
C GLU A 300 18.20 17.78 10.12
N LYS A 301 18.39 17.85 11.44
CA LYS A 301 18.04 16.77 12.34
C LYS A 301 16.52 16.67 12.52
N PHE A 302 16.03 15.45 12.65
CA PHE A 302 14.67 15.21 13.11
C PHE A 302 14.50 15.79 14.51
N THR A 303 13.44 16.57 14.68
CA THR A 303 13.07 17.17 15.95
C THR A 303 11.91 16.36 16.56
N PRO A 304 12.06 15.80 17.77
CA PRO A 304 10.97 15.10 18.44
C PRO A 304 9.75 16.01 18.58
N ILE A 305 8.57 15.49 18.29
CA ILE A 305 7.32 16.17 18.64
C ILE A 305 7.25 16.23 20.18
N PRO A 306 6.80 17.34 20.79
CA PRO A 306 6.73 17.45 22.25
C PRO A 306 5.96 16.30 22.88
N ARG A 307 6.44 15.70 23.98
CA ARG A 307 5.74 14.59 24.66
C ARG A 307 4.30 14.95 25.06
N ALA A 308 4.04 16.20 25.42
CA ALA A 308 2.70 16.67 25.75
C ALA A 308 1.71 16.59 24.56
N GLN A 309 2.22 16.50 23.33
CA GLN A 309 1.42 16.39 22.11
C GLN A 309 1.32 14.96 21.60
N GLN A 310 1.95 13.96 22.24
CA GLN A 310 1.91 12.59 21.77
C GLN A 310 1.59 11.57 22.87
N THR A 311 0.82 10.55 22.51
CA THR A 311 0.40 9.47 23.40
C THR A 311 0.59 8.13 22.69
N VAL A 312 1.40 7.25 23.27
CA VAL A 312 1.55 5.88 22.76
C VAL A 312 0.41 5.05 23.30
N ASN A 313 -0.41 4.52 22.40
CA ASN A 313 -1.48 3.58 22.72
C ASN A 313 -1.01 2.17 22.35
N GLU A 314 -1.22 1.25 23.28
CA GLU A 314 -0.83 -0.15 23.15
C GLU A 314 -2.09 -1.00 23.26
N GLN A 315 -2.37 -1.82 22.25
CA GLN A 315 -3.52 -2.73 22.18
C GLN A 315 -4.92 -2.02 22.23
N PRO A 316 -5.93 -2.48 21.47
CA PRO A 316 -5.84 -3.46 20.38
C PRO A 316 -5.08 -2.94 19.15
N GLU A 317 -4.76 -1.64 19.10
CA GLU A 317 -4.01 -1.01 18.00
C GLU A 317 -2.75 -0.31 18.51
N ASP A 318 -1.60 -0.72 17.99
CA ASP A 318 -0.30 -0.15 18.29
C ASP A 318 -0.07 1.13 17.48
N ARG A 319 -0.30 2.29 18.12
CA ARG A 319 -0.20 3.61 17.48
C ARG A 319 0.28 4.71 18.42
N ILE A 320 0.98 5.69 17.87
CA ILE A 320 1.33 6.94 18.54
C ILE A 320 0.38 8.03 18.06
N ALA A 321 -0.50 8.50 18.94
CA ALA A 321 -1.43 9.58 18.65
C ALA A 321 -0.77 10.93 18.92
N ILE A 322 -0.63 11.75 17.89
CA ILE A 322 -0.16 13.13 17.95
C ILE A 322 -1.38 14.05 17.91
N GLN A 323 -1.41 15.11 18.71
CA GLN A 323 -2.51 16.07 18.77
C GLN A 323 -2.01 17.50 18.56
N GLY A 324 -2.89 18.34 18.00
CA GLY A 324 -2.65 19.79 17.89
C GLY A 324 -1.60 20.16 16.85
N LEU A 325 -1.41 19.34 15.81
CA LEU A 325 -0.59 19.75 14.68
C LEU A 325 -1.29 20.88 13.92
N THR A 326 -0.56 21.97 13.72
CA THR A 326 -1.04 23.16 13.00
C THR A 326 -0.60 23.21 11.55
N GLN A 327 0.33 22.34 11.16
CA GLN A 327 0.87 22.15 9.81
C GLN A 327 1.16 20.67 9.60
N LEU A 328 0.86 20.16 8.41
CA LEU A 328 1.02 18.75 8.05
C LEU A 328 2.35 18.47 7.34
N ASP A 329 2.84 19.43 6.55
CA ASP A 329 4.03 19.25 5.72
C ASP A 329 5.28 18.90 6.51
N GLY A 330 6.02 17.91 6.01
CA GLY A 330 7.26 17.49 6.61
C GLY A 330 7.55 16.01 6.40
N GLN A 331 8.71 15.61 6.91
CA GLN A 331 9.08 14.20 6.98
C GLN A 331 8.91 13.71 8.41
N TYR A 332 8.24 12.58 8.60
CA TYR A 332 7.92 11.99 9.90
C TYR A 332 8.59 10.64 10.05
N ILE A 333 9.12 10.37 11.24
CA ILE A 333 9.69 9.07 11.62
C ILE A 333 9.24 8.68 13.02
N ILE A 334 9.26 7.38 13.32
CA ILE A 334 9.24 6.90 14.70
C ILE A 334 10.69 6.74 15.15
N MET A 335 11.03 7.38 16.27
CA MET A 335 12.32 7.22 16.94
C MET A 335 12.18 6.28 18.12
N VAL A 336 13.21 5.46 18.30
CA VAL A 336 13.48 4.69 19.50
C VAL A 336 14.49 5.46 20.34
N VAL A 337 14.08 5.82 21.56
CA VAL A 337 14.90 6.36 22.66
C VAL A 337 15.24 5.25 23.64
#